data_AF-A0A942NJX1-F1
#
_entry.id   AF-A0A942NJX1-F1
#
_cell.length_a   1.000
_cell.length_b   1.000
_cell.length_c   1.000
_cell.angle_alpha   90.00
_cell.angle_beta   90.00
_cell.angle_gamma   90.00
#
_symmetry.space_group_name_H-M   'P 1'
#
loop_
_entity.id
_entity.type
_entity.pdbx_description
1 polymer ?
#
loop_
_entity_poly.entity_id
_entity_poly.type
_entity_poly.pdbx_seq_one_letter_code
_entity_poly.pdbx_strand_id
1 'polypeptide(L)'
;MEDLNLSLTKLQYYIDNDIILSREINKDTGKISSGTLVFLDGKYYENIKLKAKTRGICTAVFPDRLHISFEKGENKYLVFSTSNVIRADKSYQLLIDPSVSKDDHIVSYDGKLYKLYVDKNWPRLVISKKLVNKEKYDGRIMKGQKVK
;
A
#
# COMPACT_ATOMS: atom_id res chain seq x y z
N MET A 1 12.45 20.45 0.95
CA MET A 1 11.37 19.46 1.16
C MET A 1 10.74 19.01 -0.15
N GLU A 2 10.65 19.86 -1.17
CA GLU A 2 9.97 19.59 -2.44
C GLU A 2 10.62 18.47 -3.27
N ASP A 3 11.96 18.39 -3.30
CA ASP A 3 12.69 17.36 -4.06
C ASP A 3 12.44 15.93 -3.57
N LEU A 4 12.23 15.75 -2.26
CA LEU A 4 11.95 14.43 -1.68
C LEU A 4 10.57 13.90 -2.11
N ASN A 5 9.56 14.78 -2.12
CA ASN A 5 8.20 14.43 -2.54
C ASN A 5 8.15 14.08 -4.03
N LEU A 6 8.89 14.82 -4.87
CA LEU A 6 9.02 14.53 -6.29
C LEU A 6 9.73 13.20 -6.56
N SER A 7 10.65 12.78 -5.68
CA SER A 7 11.31 11.48 -5.76
C SER A 7 10.34 10.34 -5.40
N LEU A 8 9.61 10.46 -4.29
CA LEU A 8 8.71 9.41 -3.80
C LEU A 8 7.55 9.11 -4.76
N THR A 9 7.04 10.12 -5.47
CA THR A 9 5.96 9.95 -6.47
C THR A 9 6.42 9.28 -7.77
N LYS A 10 7.73 9.26 -8.05
CA LYS A 10 8.32 8.62 -9.25
C LYS A 10 8.67 7.15 -9.05
N LEU A 11 8.54 6.63 -7.83
CA LEU A 11 8.87 5.24 -7.52
C LEU A 11 7.70 4.31 -7.82
N GLN A 12 8.04 3.08 -8.20
CA GLN A 12 7.08 1.98 -8.26
C GLN A 12 7.09 1.22 -6.94
N TYR A 13 5.92 1.17 -6.31
CA TYR A 13 5.68 0.44 -5.08
C TYR A 13 5.01 -0.90 -5.33
N TYR A 14 5.16 -1.79 -4.35
CA TYR A 14 4.62 -3.13 -4.34
C TYR A 14 4.18 -3.49 -2.92
N ILE A 15 3.17 -4.33 -2.80
CA ILE A 15 2.82 -4.96 -1.52
C ILE A 15 3.55 -6.30 -1.38
N ASP A 16 4.05 -6.61 -0.18
CA ASP A 16 4.87 -7.81 0.06
C ASP A 16 4.07 -9.11 0.25
N ASN A 17 2.78 -9.00 0.58
CA ASN A 17 1.89 -10.14 0.85
C ASN A 17 0.51 -9.95 0.19
N ASP A 18 -0.19 -11.07 -0.03
CA ASP A 18 -1.60 -11.07 -0.42
C ASP A 18 -2.44 -10.52 0.73
N ILE A 19 -3.45 -9.70 0.39
CA ILE A 19 -4.46 -9.22 1.33
C ILE A 19 -5.86 -9.32 0.73
N ILE A 20 -6.86 -9.42 1.59
CA ILE A 20 -8.27 -9.34 1.21
C ILE A 20 -8.92 -8.22 2.02
N LEU A 21 -9.56 -7.29 1.32
CA LEU A 21 -10.46 -6.31 1.89
C LEU A 21 -11.87 -6.86 1.80
N SER A 22 -12.59 -6.90 2.91
CA SER A 22 -13.97 -7.38 2.96
C SER A 22 -14.87 -6.38 3.67
N ARG A 23 -16.04 -6.11 3.10
CA ARG A 23 -17.09 -5.35 3.78
C ARG A 23 -18.44 -6.02 3.56
N GLU A 24 -19.25 -6.02 4.61
CA GLU A 24 -20.65 -6.42 4.49
C GLU A 24 -21.41 -5.36 3.69
N ILE A 25 -22.30 -5.79 2.80
CA ILE A 25 -23.17 -4.93 2.02
C ILE A 25 -24.63 -5.33 2.21
N ASN A 26 -25.50 -4.34 2.31
CA ASN A 26 -26.94 -4.57 2.29
C ASN A 26 -27.39 -4.76 0.83
N LYS A 27 -28.09 -5.87 0.56
CA LYS A 27 -28.55 -6.26 -0.78
C LYS A 27 -29.38 -5.17 -1.48
N ASP A 28 -30.15 -4.41 -0.71
CA ASP A 28 -31.12 -3.45 -1.23
C ASP A 28 -30.54 -2.04 -1.52
N THR A 29 -29.34 -1.73 -1.02
CA THR A 29 -28.71 -0.39 -1.16
C THR A 29 -27.27 -0.43 -1.66
N GLY A 30 -26.66 -1.62 -1.75
CA GLY A 30 -25.25 -1.78 -2.06
C GLY A 30 -24.94 -1.61 -3.55
N LYS A 31 -24.45 -0.44 -3.96
CA LYS A 31 -23.64 -0.34 -5.18
C LYS A 31 -22.31 -1.08 -4.95
N ILE A 32 -22.10 -2.16 -5.71
CA ILE A 32 -20.80 -2.83 -5.84
C ILE A 32 -19.87 -1.84 -6.52
N SER A 33 -18.72 -1.53 -5.91
CA SER A 33 -17.84 -0.51 -6.46
C SER A 33 -16.61 -1.08 -7.14
N SER A 34 -16.07 -2.25 -6.73
CA SER A 34 -14.86 -2.81 -7.36
C SER A 34 -14.56 -4.30 -7.07
N GLY A 35 -15.33 -4.96 -6.19
CA GLY A 35 -15.00 -6.31 -5.71
C GLY A 35 -15.85 -7.45 -6.27
N THR A 36 -15.53 -8.67 -5.82
CA THR A 36 -16.37 -9.86 -6.03
C THR A 36 -17.40 -9.96 -4.91
N LEU A 37 -18.65 -10.22 -5.27
CA LEU A 37 -19.73 -10.43 -4.31
C LEU A 37 -19.73 -11.88 -3.80
N VAL A 38 -19.71 -12.06 -2.49
CA VAL A 38 -19.78 -13.37 -1.82
C VAL A 38 -20.98 -13.37 -0.87
N PHE A 39 -21.80 -14.42 -0.93
CA PHE A 39 -22.90 -14.64 0.03
C PHE A 39 -22.48 -15.69 1.05
N LEU A 40 -22.49 -15.33 2.33
CA LEU A 40 -22.09 -16.20 3.44
C LEU A 40 -22.96 -15.88 4.67
N ASP A 41 -23.49 -16.90 5.33
CA ASP A 41 -24.28 -16.80 6.58
C ASP A 41 -25.42 -15.76 6.52
N GLY A 42 -26.16 -15.72 5.40
CA GLY A 42 -27.29 -14.81 5.23
C GLY A 42 -26.90 -13.37 4.86
N LYS A 43 -25.60 -13.09 4.71
CA LYS A 43 -25.05 -11.76 4.46
C LYS A 43 -24.30 -11.70 3.14
N TYR A 44 -24.25 -10.51 2.54
CA TYR A 44 -23.48 -10.25 1.33
C TYR A 44 -22.19 -9.52 1.68
N TYR A 45 -21.09 -9.93 1.09
CA TYR A 45 -19.77 -9.35 1.28
C TYR A 45 -19.18 -8.93 -0.05
N GLU A 46 -18.69 -7.70 -0.13
CA GLU A 46 -17.80 -7.28 -1.21
C GLU A 46 -16.36 -7.59 -0.81
N ASN A 47 -15.70 -8.46 -1.59
CA ASN A 47 -14.31 -8.85 -1.38
C ASN A 47 -13.42 -8.29 -2.49
N ILE A 48 -12.33 -7.63 -2.10
CA ILE A 48 -11.29 -7.14 -3.01
C ILE A 48 -9.98 -7.81 -2.63
N LYS A 49 -9.42 -8.60 -3.55
CA LYS A 49 -8.14 -9.26 -3.36
C LYS A 49 -7.02 -8.44 -3.99
N LEU A 50 -6.04 -8.05 -3.19
CA LEU A 50 -4.80 -7.44 -3.66
C LEU A 50 -3.66 -8.45 -3.50
N LYS A 51 -3.09 -8.91 -4.63
CA LYS A 51 -2.01 -9.89 -4.62
C LYS A 51 -0.66 -9.24 -4.30
N ALA A 52 0.22 -9.99 -3.65
CA ALA A 52 1.62 -9.63 -3.51
C ALA A 52 2.23 -9.26 -4.86
N LYS A 53 3.15 -8.29 -4.84
CA LYS A 53 3.83 -7.77 -6.05
C LYS A 53 2.90 -7.07 -7.05
N THR A 54 1.67 -6.74 -6.68
CA THR A 54 0.85 -5.81 -7.46
C THR A 54 1.51 -4.43 -7.45
N ARG A 55 1.60 -3.81 -8.63
CA ARG A 55 2.22 -2.50 -8.83
C ARG A 55 1.31 -1.40 -8.28
N GLY A 56 1.84 -0.57 -7.39
CA GLY A 56 1.16 0.61 -6.86
C GLY A 56 1.95 1.89 -7.11
N ILE A 57 1.23 2.99 -7.31
CA ILE A 57 1.79 4.34 -7.47
C ILE A 57 1.45 5.19 -6.25
N CYS A 58 2.34 6.13 -5.89
CA CYS A 58 2.07 7.08 -4.83
C CYS A 58 1.25 8.25 -5.37
N THR A 59 0.06 8.47 -4.80
CA THR A 59 -0.87 9.54 -5.20
C THR A 59 -0.82 10.75 -4.27
N ALA A 60 -0.35 10.56 -3.03
CA ALA A 60 -0.13 11.65 -2.08
C ALA A 60 0.95 11.29 -1.06
N VAL A 61 1.71 12.30 -0.63
CA VAL A 61 2.80 12.19 0.34
C VAL A 61 2.48 13.09 1.53
N PHE A 62 2.58 12.54 2.74
CA PHE A 62 2.45 13.23 4.02
C PHE A 62 3.68 12.95 4.90
N PRO A 63 3.88 13.70 6.00
CA PRO A 63 5.06 13.52 6.84
C PRO A 63 5.27 12.10 7.37
N ASP A 64 4.19 11.40 7.73
CA ASP A 64 4.25 10.05 8.32
C ASP A 64 3.63 8.95 7.46
N ARG A 65 2.95 9.32 6.36
CA ARG A 65 2.17 8.37 5.55
C ARG A 65 2.20 8.68 4.05
N LEU A 66 1.91 7.65 3.27
CA LEU A 66 1.77 7.68 1.82
C LEU A 66 0.40 7.13 1.44
N HIS A 67 -0.21 7.75 0.43
CA HIS A 67 -1.36 7.15 -0.26
C HIS A 67 -0.85 6.39 -1.47
N ILE A 68 -1.14 5.09 -1.54
CA ILE A 68 -0.70 4.21 -2.62
C ILE A 68 -1.93 3.64 -3.32
N SER A 69 -2.01 3.88 -4.62
CA SER A 69 -3.08 3.38 -5.48
C SER A 69 -2.57 2.19 -6.30
N PHE A 70 -3.32 1.09 -6.28
CA PHE A 70 -3.01 -0.15 -7.02
C PHE A 70 -3.94 -0.39 -8.22
N GLU A 71 -4.97 0.46 -8.39
CA GLU A 71 -5.90 0.43 -9.51
C GLU A 71 -6.43 1.83 -9.81
N LYS A 72 -7.00 2.05 -11.01
CA LYS A 72 -7.52 3.37 -11.39
C LYS A 72 -8.83 3.68 -10.66
N GLY A 73 -8.95 4.89 -10.13
CA GLY A 73 -10.19 5.44 -9.61
C GLY A 73 -9.93 6.54 -8.57
N GLU A 74 -10.91 7.40 -8.39
CA GLU A 74 -10.90 8.37 -7.30
C GLU A 74 -11.02 7.64 -5.97
N ASN A 75 -10.30 8.09 -4.93
CA ASN A 75 -10.30 7.48 -3.59
C ASN A 75 -9.88 5.99 -3.52
N LYS A 76 -9.46 5.39 -4.64
CA LYS A 76 -8.92 4.03 -4.72
C LYS A 76 -7.45 3.97 -4.35
N TYR A 77 -7.17 4.26 -3.09
CA TYR A 77 -5.84 4.15 -2.51
C TYR A 77 -5.91 3.50 -1.14
N LEU A 78 -4.80 2.88 -0.74
CA LEU A 78 -4.55 2.43 0.62
C LEU A 78 -3.53 3.36 1.27
N VAL A 79 -3.66 3.56 2.57
CA VAL A 79 -2.75 4.43 3.33
C VAL A 79 -1.67 3.59 3.97
N PHE A 80 -0.41 3.92 3.76
CA PHE A 80 0.72 3.26 4.40
C PHE A 80 1.47 4.25 5.27
N SER A 81 1.78 3.87 6.50
CA SER A 81 2.40 4.77 7.49
C SER A 81 3.62 4.13 8.15
N THR A 82 4.60 4.96 8.50
CA THR A 82 5.72 4.57 9.39
C THR A 82 5.36 4.70 10.87
N SER A 83 4.24 5.35 11.21
CA SER A 83 3.77 5.54 12.59
C SER A 83 2.93 4.36 13.12
N ASN A 84 2.79 3.30 12.32
CA ASN A 84 2.02 2.12 12.70
C ASN A 84 2.75 1.32 13.78
N VAL A 85 2.09 1.17 14.93
CA VAL A 85 2.70 0.82 16.22
C VAL A 85 3.12 -0.66 16.34
N ILE A 86 2.97 -1.46 15.28
CA ILE A 86 3.18 -2.91 15.37
C ILE A 86 4.67 -3.28 15.39
N ARG A 87 5.57 -2.53 14.74
CA ARG A 87 7.02 -2.82 14.74
C ARG A 87 7.89 -1.56 14.61
N ALA A 88 9.09 -1.60 15.20
CA ALA A 88 10.08 -0.51 15.21
C ALA A 88 10.93 -0.39 13.92
N ASP A 89 10.63 -1.18 12.87
CA ASP A 89 11.31 -1.01 11.59
C ASP A 89 10.74 0.24 10.89
N LYS A 90 11.60 1.06 10.27
CA LYS A 90 11.19 2.29 9.56
C LYS A 90 10.45 1.99 8.23
N SER A 91 9.70 0.89 8.17
CA SER A 91 8.98 0.45 6.99
C SER A 91 7.60 1.11 6.92
N TYR A 92 7.12 1.40 5.70
CA TYR A 92 5.76 1.85 5.47
C TYR A 92 4.81 0.64 5.56
N GLN A 93 3.97 0.62 6.58
CA GLN A 93 3.03 -0.47 6.87
C GLN A 93 1.60 -0.02 6.56
N LEU A 94 0.74 -0.94 6.09
CA LEU A 94 -0.66 -0.63 5.82
C LEU A 94 -1.35 -0.09 7.07
N LEU A 95 -1.89 1.13 7.01
CA LEU A 95 -2.45 1.87 8.13
C LEU A 95 -3.85 1.39 8.47
N ILE A 96 -4.08 1.07 9.75
CA ILE A 96 -5.43 0.89 10.32
C ILE A 96 -6.11 2.24 10.38
N ASP A 97 -7.40 2.28 10.02
CA ASP A 97 -8.18 3.50 10.11
C ASP A 97 -8.16 4.03 11.55
N PRO A 98 -7.71 5.28 11.78
CA PRO A 98 -7.52 5.82 13.12
C PRO A 98 -8.83 6.05 13.88
N SER A 99 -9.98 5.98 13.21
CA SER A 99 -11.30 6.11 13.85
C SER A 99 -11.79 4.84 14.53
N VAL A 100 -11.08 3.72 14.39
CA VAL A 100 -11.48 2.42 14.96
C VAL A 100 -10.43 1.87 15.94
N SER A 101 -10.76 0.78 16.64
CA SER A 101 -9.76 0.06 17.43
C SER A 101 -8.72 -0.57 16.52
N LYS A 102 -7.46 -0.60 16.96
CA LYS A 102 -6.35 -1.23 16.22
C LYS A 102 -6.60 -2.72 15.97
N ASP A 103 -7.30 -3.38 16.90
CA ASP A 103 -7.58 -4.81 16.85
C ASP A 103 -8.66 -5.19 15.81
N ASP A 104 -9.41 -4.21 15.31
CA ASP A 104 -10.50 -4.46 14.35
C ASP A 104 -9.96 -4.72 12.94
N HIS A 105 -8.69 -4.41 12.69
CA HIS A 105 -8.03 -4.51 11.39
C HIS A 105 -8.81 -3.84 10.25
N ILE A 106 -9.39 -2.66 10.52
CA ILE A 106 -10.17 -1.92 9.52
C ILE A 106 -9.27 -0.94 8.78
N VAL A 107 -9.43 -0.85 7.46
CA VAL A 107 -8.70 0.09 6.60
C VAL A 107 -9.67 0.88 5.74
N SER A 108 -9.27 2.09 5.35
CA SER A 108 -10.03 2.92 4.40
C SER A 108 -9.59 2.63 2.96
N TYR A 109 -10.56 2.41 2.08
CA TYR A 109 -10.36 2.18 0.65
C TYR A 109 -11.61 2.60 -0.12
N ASP A 110 -11.48 3.30 -1.26
CA ASP A 110 -12.60 3.71 -2.11
C ASP A 110 -13.67 4.50 -1.33
N GLY A 111 -13.21 5.34 -0.39
CA GLY A 111 -14.05 6.13 0.51
C GLY A 111 -14.86 5.32 1.52
N LYS A 112 -14.57 4.03 1.71
CA LYS A 112 -15.32 3.11 2.57
C LYS A 112 -14.37 2.35 3.51
N LEU A 113 -14.95 1.83 4.59
CA LEU A 113 -14.22 1.00 5.54
C LEU A 113 -14.32 -0.48 5.16
N TYR A 114 -13.19 -1.17 5.19
CA TYR A 114 -13.07 -2.59 4.93
C TYR A 114 -12.34 -3.28 6.06
N LYS A 115 -12.80 -4.47 6.44
CA LYS A 115 -12.03 -5.38 7.27
C LYS A 115 -10.91 -5.99 6.45
N LEU A 116 -9.70 -5.95 6.99
CA LEU A 116 -8.50 -6.50 6.38
C LEU A 116 -8.26 -7.93 6.87
N TYR A 117 -8.06 -8.83 5.91
CA TYR A 117 -7.57 -10.18 6.15
C TYR A 117 -6.18 -10.32 5.54
N VAL A 118 -5.24 -10.84 6.33
CA VAL A 118 -3.84 -11.03 5.99
C VAL A 118 -3.46 -12.49 6.15
N ASP A 119 -2.75 -13.05 5.17
CA ASP A 119 -2.43 -14.48 5.18
C ASP A 119 -1.23 -14.84 6.07
N LYS A 120 -0.26 -13.93 6.23
CA LYS A 120 1.03 -14.24 6.89
C LYS A 120 1.49 -13.16 7.86
N ASN A 121 1.93 -12.02 7.32
CA ASN A 121 2.50 -10.91 8.06
C ASN A 121 1.72 -9.64 7.75
N TRP A 122 1.83 -8.64 8.64
CA TRP A 122 1.24 -7.33 8.38
C TRP A 122 1.80 -6.73 7.07
N PRO A 123 0.96 -6.18 6.19
CA PRO A 123 1.39 -5.84 4.83
C PRO A 123 2.31 -4.63 4.82
N ARG A 124 3.41 -4.74 4.07
CA ARG A 124 4.42 -3.67 3.93
C ARG A 124 4.55 -3.23 2.50
N LEU A 125 4.90 -1.95 2.38
CA LEU A 125 5.26 -1.35 1.12
C LEU A 125 6.73 -1.63 0.80
N VAL A 126 6.98 -2.18 -0.39
CA VAL A 126 8.31 -2.46 -0.92
C VAL A 126 8.53 -1.63 -2.18
N ILE A 127 9.71 -1.04 -2.30
CA ILE A 127 10.12 -0.27 -3.48
C ILE A 127 11.00 -1.16 -4.36
N SER A 128 10.80 -1.13 -5.68
CA SER A 128 11.75 -1.81 -6.58
C SER A 128 13.09 -1.08 -6.63
N LYS A 129 14.15 -1.72 -6.12
CA LYS A 129 15.54 -1.25 -6.20
C LYS A 129 16.02 -0.94 -7.63
N LYS A 130 15.37 -1.47 -8.68
CA LYS A 130 15.77 -1.24 -10.09
C LYS A 130 15.70 0.22 -10.53
N LEU A 131 14.86 1.05 -9.91
CA LEU A 131 14.78 2.49 -10.18
C LEU A 131 15.70 3.32 -9.27
N VAL A 132 15.99 2.84 -8.06
CA VAL A 132 16.95 3.48 -7.13
C VAL A 132 18.38 3.41 -7.70
N ASN A 133 18.73 2.34 -8.41
CA ASN A 133 20.04 2.19 -9.07
C ASN A 133 20.16 2.90 -10.43
N LYS A 134 19.16 3.69 -10.85
CA LYS A 134 19.21 4.47 -12.10
C LYS A 134 19.64 5.92 -11.91
N GLU A 135 20.12 6.30 -10.72
CA GLU A 135 21.06 7.41 -10.65
C GLU A 135 22.33 6.99 -11.39
N LYS A 136 22.48 7.47 -12.63
CA LYS A 136 23.76 7.46 -13.32
C LYS A 136 24.75 8.14 -12.38
N TYR A 137 25.72 7.38 -11.87
CA TYR A 137 26.88 7.96 -11.23
C TYR A 137 27.62 8.79 -12.30
N ASP A 138 27.40 10.10 -12.32
CA ASP A 138 28.09 11.05 -13.22
C ASP A 138 29.46 11.47 -12.63
N GLY A 139 30.06 10.56 -11.87
CA GLY A 139 31.38 10.73 -11.28
C GLY A 139 32.41 9.89 -12.02
N ARG A 140 33.63 10.43 -12.13
CA ARG A 140 34.78 9.70 -12.66
C ARG A 140 35.06 8.46 -11.78
N ILE A 141 34.90 7.26 -12.34
CA ILE A 141 35.36 6.02 -11.69
C ILE A 141 36.89 5.94 -11.80
N MET A 142 37.58 5.94 -10.66
CA MET A 142 39.03 5.76 -10.60
C MET A 142 39.39 4.30 -10.94
N LYS A 143 40.30 4.10 -11.90
CA LYS A 143 40.62 2.76 -12.44
C LYS A 143 41.65 1.95 -11.62
N GLY A 144 42.13 2.50 -10.50
CA GLY A 144 43.25 1.94 -9.73
C GLY A 144 44.58 2.03 -10.47
N GLN A 145 45.69 1.89 -9.75
CA GLN A 145 47.05 1.79 -10.30
C GLN A 145 47.64 0.44 -9.84
N LYS A 146 48.37 -0.25 -10.72
CA LYS A 146 49.10 -1.46 -10.35
C LYS A 146 50.54 -1.10 -10.02
N VAL A 147 51.03 -1.64 -8.90
CA VAL A 147 52.44 -1.60 -8.54
C VAL A 147 53.18 -2.68 -9.34
N LYS A 148 54.39 -2.37 -9.82
CA LYS A 148 55.29 -3.34 -10.46
C LYS A 148 56.04 -4.14 -9.41
#